data_AF-A0AAI8VQQ3-F1
#
_entry.id   AF-A0AAI8VQQ3-F1
#
_cell.length_a   1.000
_cell.length_b   1.000
_cell.length_c   1.000
_cell.angle_alpha   90.00
_cell.angle_beta   90.00
_cell.angle_gamma   90.00
#
_symmetry.space_group_name_H-M   'P 1'
#
loop_
_entity.id
_entity.type
_entity.pdbx_description
1 polymer ?
#
loop_
_entity_poly.entity_id
_entity_poly.type
_entity_poly.pdbx_seq_one_letter_code
_entity_poly.pdbx_strand_id
1 'polypeptide(L)'
;MAHTEPPRPEPTANELRFYKWRRLIPNQPFEPYGYKLDQFFQTGRSLVQGDLDGLQDTIKMLASEHGCHSIRELVEQRIQQCQSPQARLDLWISCVRPLFDMLTEPRVTRSTILETYVGTIFNAFLGYGAARLGHLYGFLDHLARHWPPPGLTSDGPKSTFLELCTTILAKVIECNSLALLGDVAPPIVGRFEALVDSLGSNDRNFSYLQASKNIEYIQRRLASVKRVDGQSSVAPEPVAIATDSPRQRQ
;
A
#
# COMPACT_ATOMS: atom_id res chain seq x y z
N MET A 1 12.86 33.37 43.10
CA MET A 1 13.45 32.03 42.95
C MET A 1 13.34 31.67 41.47
N ALA A 2 14.45 31.67 40.74
CA ALA A 2 14.46 31.27 39.34
C ALA A 2 14.35 29.74 39.27
N HIS A 3 13.29 29.23 38.67
CA HIS A 3 13.18 27.81 38.35
C HIS A 3 14.16 27.50 37.22
N THR A 4 15.32 26.94 37.57
CA THR A 4 16.22 26.35 36.59
C THR A 4 15.55 25.08 36.07
N GLU A 5 15.06 25.15 34.83
CA GLU A 5 14.54 23.99 34.12
C GLU A 5 15.66 22.93 34.03
N PRO A 6 15.39 21.66 34.36
CA PRO A 6 16.42 20.63 34.30
C PRO A 6 16.96 20.49 32.86
N PRO A 7 18.26 20.20 32.68
CA PRO A 7 18.84 20.05 31.36
C PRO A 7 18.11 18.96 30.59
N ARG A 8 17.73 19.26 29.35
CA ARG A 8 17.05 18.30 28.47
C ARG A 8 17.92 17.03 28.37
N PRO A 9 17.35 15.83 28.59
CA PRO A 9 18.10 14.58 28.47
C PRO A 9 18.75 14.47 27.09
N GLU A 10 19.94 13.87 27.04
CA GLU A 10 20.64 13.68 25.77
C GLU A 10 19.82 12.83 24.81
N PRO A 11 19.76 13.21 23.52
CA PRO A 11 18.94 12.51 22.57
C PRO A 11 19.45 11.09 22.37
N THR A 12 18.53 10.12 22.36
CA THR A 12 18.86 8.72 22.15
C THR A 12 19.41 8.47 20.74
N ALA A 13 20.09 7.33 20.54
CA ALA A 13 20.59 6.95 19.23
C ALA A 13 19.46 6.85 18.17
N ASN A 14 18.25 6.46 18.58
CA ASN A 14 17.08 6.38 17.71
C ASN A 14 16.55 7.77 17.36
N GLU A 15 16.49 8.69 18.33
CA GLU A 15 16.11 10.08 18.07
C GLU A 15 17.09 10.74 17.08
N LEU A 16 18.40 10.56 17.29
CA LEU A 16 19.42 11.06 16.36
C LEU A 16 19.26 10.46 14.95
N ARG A 17 18.91 9.17 14.85
CA ARG A 17 18.63 8.52 13.56
C ARG A 17 17.37 9.09 12.91
N PHE A 18 16.32 9.31 13.68
CA PHE A 18 15.08 9.93 13.21
C PHE A 18 15.33 11.35 12.70
N TYR A 19 16.12 12.17 13.41
CA TYR A 19 16.51 13.50 12.95
C TYR A 19 17.31 13.46 11.64
N LYS A 20 18.24 12.52 11.49
CA LYS A 20 18.98 12.33 10.24
C LYS A 20 18.06 11.91 9.09
N TRP A 21 17.13 11.01 9.36
CA TRP A 21 16.14 10.56 8.39
C TRP A 21 15.22 11.69 7.92
N ARG A 22 14.73 12.53 8.84
CA ARG A 22 13.94 13.72 8.48
C ARG A 22 14.67 14.71 7.59
N ARG A 23 16.00 14.81 7.66
CA ARG A 23 16.80 15.66 6.76
C ARG A 23 16.87 15.14 5.32
N LEU A 24 16.41 13.92 5.05
CA LEU A 24 16.26 13.41 3.69
C LEU A 24 15.02 13.97 3.00
N ILE A 25 14.06 14.47 3.78
CA ILE A 25 12.83 15.07 3.26
C ILE A 25 13.21 16.39 2.55
N PRO A 26 12.76 16.59 1.30
CA PRO A 26 12.96 17.86 0.60
C PRO A 26 12.38 19.04 1.38
N ASN A 27 13.04 20.20 1.29
CA ASN A 27 12.62 21.39 2.05
C ASN A 27 11.41 22.07 1.41
N GLN A 28 11.23 21.91 0.10
CA GLN A 28 10.12 22.47 -0.64
C GLN A 28 9.02 21.42 -0.85
N PRO A 29 7.74 21.79 -0.67
CA PRO A 29 6.63 20.93 -1.08
C PRO A 29 6.78 20.53 -2.54
N PHE A 30 6.50 19.26 -2.85
CA PHE A 30 6.55 18.69 -4.21
C PHE A 30 7.94 18.60 -4.86
N GLU A 31 9.03 18.99 -4.17
CA GLU A 31 10.38 18.70 -4.64
C GLU A 31 10.62 17.18 -4.57
N PRO A 32 11.21 16.56 -5.61
CA PRO A 32 11.50 15.13 -5.59
C PRO A 32 12.61 14.79 -4.58
N TYR A 33 12.51 13.63 -3.96
CA TYR A 33 13.58 13.04 -3.17
C TYR A 33 14.79 12.68 -4.04
N GLY A 34 14.55 12.27 -5.29
CA GLY A 34 15.58 11.91 -6.25
C GLY A 34 16.44 10.77 -5.73
N TYR A 35 17.76 10.98 -5.69
CA TYR A 35 18.72 9.97 -5.21
C TYR A 35 18.58 9.64 -3.71
N LYS A 36 17.85 10.44 -2.93
CA LYS A 36 17.63 10.21 -1.48
C LYS A 36 16.49 9.24 -1.20
N LEU A 37 15.67 8.90 -2.19
CA LEU A 37 14.46 8.11 -2.01
C LEU A 37 14.76 6.70 -1.45
N ASP A 38 15.78 6.06 -1.99
CA ASP A 38 16.26 4.75 -1.55
C ASP A 38 16.69 4.79 -0.07
N GLN A 39 17.52 5.78 0.29
CA GLN A 39 17.97 5.97 1.68
C GLN A 39 16.79 6.29 2.62
N PHE A 40 15.81 7.04 2.13
CA PHE A 40 14.62 7.39 2.88
C PHE A 40 13.81 6.14 3.26
N PHE A 41 13.50 5.25 2.32
CA PHE A 41 12.75 4.03 2.65
C PHE A 41 13.57 3.04 3.49
N GLN A 42 14.85 2.86 3.20
CA GLN A 42 15.72 1.96 3.96
C GLN A 42 15.90 2.42 5.43
N THR A 43 16.13 3.71 5.64
CA THR A 43 16.28 4.25 7.00
C THR A 43 14.95 4.23 7.74
N GLY A 44 13.84 4.53 7.05
CA GLY A 44 12.48 4.40 7.62
C GLY A 44 12.19 2.99 8.11
N ARG A 45 12.51 1.96 7.29
CA ARG A 45 12.38 0.55 7.70
C ARG A 45 13.17 0.24 8.97
N SER A 46 14.41 0.73 9.05
CA SER A 46 15.23 0.54 10.25
C SER A 46 14.64 1.22 11.49
N LEU A 47 14.00 2.39 11.34
CA LEU A 47 13.34 3.09 12.45
C LEU A 47 12.08 2.34 12.91
N VAL A 48 11.27 1.82 11.99
CA VAL A 48 10.11 0.96 12.31
C VAL A 48 10.53 -0.32 13.05
N GLN A 49 11.68 -0.89 12.71
CA GLN A 49 12.22 -2.07 13.41
C GLN A 49 12.81 -1.76 14.78
N GLY A 50 12.99 -0.48 15.12
CA GLY A 50 13.52 -0.01 16.41
C GLY A 50 12.49 -0.01 17.53
N ASP A 51 12.51 1.06 18.33
CA ASP A 51 11.59 1.28 19.44
C ASP A 51 10.19 1.72 18.97
N LEU A 52 9.23 1.67 19.90
CA LEU A 52 7.84 1.99 19.58
C LEU A 52 7.65 3.46 19.18
N ASP A 53 8.38 4.38 19.82
CA ASP A 53 8.29 5.81 19.53
C ASP A 53 8.83 6.12 18.12
N GLY A 54 10.02 5.60 17.80
CA GLY A 54 10.59 5.72 16.46
C GLY A 54 9.70 5.11 15.38
N LEU A 55 9.07 3.97 15.66
CA LEU A 55 8.07 3.36 14.77
C LEU A 55 6.87 4.28 14.54
N GLN A 56 6.25 4.79 15.61
CA GLN A 56 5.06 5.63 15.48
C GLN A 56 5.37 6.92 14.72
N ASP A 57 6.47 7.59 15.07
CA ASP A 57 6.87 8.84 14.42
C ASP A 57 7.23 8.63 12.95
N THR A 58 7.84 7.49 12.62
CA THR A 58 8.15 7.11 11.24
C THR A 58 6.87 6.93 10.41
N ILE A 59 5.88 6.21 10.92
CA ILE A 59 4.61 6.00 10.22
C ILE A 59 3.81 7.30 10.11
N LYS A 60 3.74 8.12 11.16
CA LYS A 60 3.08 9.44 11.12
C LYS A 60 3.72 10.34 10.07
N MET A 61 5.06 10.35 9.97
CA MET A 61 5.76 11.13 8.97
C MET A 61 5.52 10.56 7.56
N LEU A 62 5.55 9.24 7.37
CA LEU A 62 5.24 8.62 6.08
C LEU A 62 3.81 8.91 5.60
N ALA A 63 2.87 9.11 6.53
CA ALA A 63 1.50 9.55 6.25
C ALA A 63 1.33 11.07 6.04
N SER A 64 2.39 11.86 6.21
CA SER A 64 2.38 13.28 5.88
C SER A 64 2.40 13.52 4.37
N GLU A 65 2.14 14.75 3.93
CA GLU A 65 2.20 15.13 2.51
C GLU A 65 3.53 14.76 1.84
N HIS A 66 4.66 14.98 2.51
CA HIS A 66 5.99 14.63 1.99
C HIS A 66 6.16 13.11 1.87
N GLY A 67 5.70 12.36 2.88
CA GLY A 67 5.70 10.90 2.85
C GLY A 67 4.83 10.34 1.73
N CYS A 68 3.60 10.85 1.54
CA CYS A 68 2.75 10.48 0.41
C CYS A 68 3.36 10.89 -0.94
N HIS A 69 4.08 12.01 -1.00
CA HIS A 69 4.83 12.43 -2.18
C HIS A 69 5.95 11.43 -2.53
N SER A 70 6.66 10.89 -1.54
CA SER A 70 7.67 9.84 -1.77
C SER A 70 7.10 8.59 -2.45
N ILE A 71 5.87 8.19 -2.08
CA ILE A 71 5.16 7.04 -2.68
C ILE A 71 4.74 7.37 -4.11
N ARG A 72 4.26 8.59 -4.34
CA ARG A 72 3.92 9.08 -5.67
C ARG A 72 5.16 9.07 -6.59
N GLU A 73 6.28 9.62 -6.14
CA GLU A 73 7.53 9.63 -6.88
C GLU A 73 8.02 8.21 -7.21
N LEU A 74 7.97 7.31 -6.22
CA LEU A 74 8.33 5.90 -6.42
C LEU A 74 7.50 5.27 -7.54
N VAL A 75 6.18 5.42 -7.52
CA VAL A 75 5.27 4.70 -8.42
C VAL A 75 5.14 5.37 -9.80
N GLU A 76 5.03 6.69 -9.83
CA GLU A 76 4.78 7.45 -11.06
C GLU A 76 6.07 7.83 -11.81
N GLN A 77 7.22 7.82 -11.13
CA GLN A 77 8.49 8.19 -11.77
C GLN A 77 9.48 7.03 -11.76
N ARG A 78 9.91 6.56 -10.58
CA ARG A 78 11.01 5.59 -10.46
C ARG A 78 10.66 4.25 -11.10
N ILE A 79 9.48 3.71 -10.80
CA ILE A 79 8.98 2.46 -11.40
C ILE A 79 8.87 2.57 -12.93
N GLN A 80 8.42 3.72 -13.45
CA GLN A 80 8.24 3.93 -14.90
C GLN A 80 9.59 4.02 -15.64
N GLN A 81 10.65 4.49 -14.96
CA GLN A 81 11.99 4.60 -15.51
C GLN A 81 12.77 3.27 -15.49
N CYS A 82 12.37 2.30 -14.66
CA CYS A 82 13.01 0.99 -14.57
C CYS A 82 12.64 0.09 -15.75
N GLN A 83 13.49 0.07 -16.79
CA GLN A 83 13.24 -0.74 -17.99
C GLN A 83 13.88 -2.14 -17.95
N SER A 84 15.02 -2.31 -17.27
CA SER A 84 15.72 -3.61 -17.22
C SER A 84 15.29 -4.47 -16.01
N PRO A 85 15.35 -5.82 -16.12
CA PRO A 85 15.08 -6.71 -14.98
C PRO A 85 15.96 -6.42 -13.76
N GLN A 86 17.25 -6.13 -13.97
CA GLN A 86 18.17 -5.79 -12.89
C GLN A 86 17.77 -4.48 -12.20
N ALA A 87 17.47 -3.43 -12.97
CA ALA A 87 17.05 -2.15 -12.38
C ALA A 87 15.73 -2.27 -11.59
N ARG A 88 14.83 -3.17 -12.01
CA ARG A 88 13.60 -3.47 -11.25
C ARG A 88 13.92 -4.21 -9.95
N LEU A 89 14.82 -5.18 -9.98
CA LEU A 89 15.26 -5.88 -8.78
C LEU A 89 15.96 -4.94 -7.79
N ASP A 90 16.83 -4.06 -8.29
CA ASP A 90 17.52 -3.06 -7.46
C ASP A 90 16.51 -2.11 -6.80
N LEU A 91 15.55 -1.58 -7.57
CA LEU A 91 14.49 -0.71 -7.03
C LEU A 91 13.58 -1.43 -6.04
N TRP A 92 13.32 -2.72 -6.27
CA TRP A 92 12.59 -3.55 -5.30
C TRP A 92 13.34 -3.64 -3.97
N ILE A 93 14.62 -3.99 -4.00
CA ILE A 93 15.46 -4.11 -2.80
C ILE A 93 15.63 -2.76 -2.09
N SER A 94 15.84 -1.68 -2.84
CA SER A 94 16.19 -0.38 -2.27
C SER A 94 15.00 0.44 -1.79
N CYS A 95 13.84 0.32 -2.45
CA CYS A 95 12.68 1.16 -2.19
C CYS A 95 11.43 0.37 -1.84
N VAL A 96 10.97 -0.50 -2.74
CA VAL A 96 9.63 -1.10 -2.63
C VAL A 96 9.54 -2.05 -1.44
N ARG A 97 10.53 -2.94 -1.28
CA ARG A 97 10.57 -3.88 -0.17
C ARG A 97 10.67 -3.17 1.19
N PRO A 98 11.59 -2.20 1.42
CA PRO A 98 11.62 -1.47 2.68
C PRO A 98 10.30 -0.76 3.00
N LEU A 99 9.64 -0.18 1.99
CA LEU A 99 8.32 0.43 2.16
C LEU A 99 7.26 -0.60 2.56
N PHE A 100 7.23 -1.76 1.90
CA PHE A 100 6.28 -2.82 2.22
C PHE A 100 6.52 -3.37 3.64
N ASP A 101 7.77 -3.63 3.99
CA ASP A 101 8.15 -4.13 5.32
C ASP A 101 7.72 -3.16 6.44
N MET A 102 7.81 -1.84 6.22
CA MET A 102 7.30 -0.85 7.19
C MET A 102 5.78 -1.00 7.41
N LEU A 103 5.03 -1.28 6.35
CA LEU A 103 3.57 -1.29 6.38
C LEU A 103 2.98 -2.62 6.80
N THR A 104 3.74 -3.71 6.64
CA THR A 104 3.35 -5.05 7.11
C THR A 104 3.88 -5.38 8.50
N GLU A 105 4.65 -4.50 9.12
CA GLU A 105 5.15 -4.72 10.48
C GLU A 105 3.97 -4.97 11.46
N PRO A 106 3.95 -6.06 12.25
CA PRO A 106 2.82 -6.38 13.11
C PRO A 106 2.45 -5.27 14.10
N ARG A 107 3.43 -4.53 14.61
CA ARG A 107 3.22 -3.37 15.49
C ARG A 107 2.55 -2.20 14.79
N VAL A 108 2.72 -2.07 13.46
CA VAL A 108 2.03 -1.06 12.64
C VAL A 108 0.61 -1.51 12.34
N THR A 109 0.46 -2.72 11.81
CA THR A 109 -0.84 -3.25 11.35
C THR A 109 -1.86 -3.50 12.45
N ARG A 110 -1.41 -3.74 13.69
CA ARG A 110 -2.29 -4.00 14.86
C ARG A 110 -2.51 -2.77 15.74
N SER A 111 -1.90 -1.63 15.42
CA SER A 111 -1.99 -0.43 16.24
C SER A 111 -3.21 0.41 15.86
N THR A 112 -4.17 0.52 16.76
CA THR A 112 -5.31 1.43 16.63
C THR A 112 -4.87 2.90 16.54
N ILE A 113 -3.75 3.26 17.18
CA ILE A 113 -3.19 4.63 17.11
C ILE A 113 -2.74 4.96 15.68
N LEU A 114 -2.22 3.97 14.96
CA LEU A 114 -1.67 4.17 13.62
C LEU A 114 -2.68 3.93 12.50
N GLU A 115 -3.88 3.43 12.80
CA GLU A 115 -4.88 3.01 11.84
C GLU A 115 -5.19 4.09 10.79
N THR A 116 -5.48 5.33 11.22
CA THR A 116 -5.76 6.44 10.30
C THR A 116 -4.55 6.80 9.44
N TYR A 117 -3.34 6.79 10.01
CA TYR A 117 -2.11 7.13 9.29
C TYR A 117 -1.79 6.06 8.22
N VAL A 118 -1.97 4.80 8.57
CA VAL A 118 -1.82 3.65 7.66
C VAL A 118 -2.86 3.72 6.54
N GLY A 119 -4.11 4.08 6.85
CA GLY A 119 -5.15 4.35 5.85
C GLY A 119 -4.72 5.43 4.86
N THR A 120 -4.18 6.56 5.33
CA THR A 120 -3.65 7.63 4.47
C THR A 120 -2.55 7.12 3.54
N ILE A 121 -1.64 6.28 4.04
CA ILE A 121 -0.57 5.69 3.23
C ILE A 121 -1.14 4.74 2.17
N PHE A 122 -2.11 3.88 2.51
CA PHE A 122 -2.75 3.00 1.54
C PHE A 122 -3.57 3.75 0.48
N ASN A 123 -4.18 4.87 0.84
CA ASN A 123 -4.82 5.77 -0.12
C ASN A 123 -3.79 6.39 -1.08
N ALA A 124 -2.56 6.65 -0.59
CA ALA A 124 -1.46 7.07 -1.44
C ALA A 124 -0.97 5.96 -2.40
N PHE A 125 -1.17 4.68 -2.11
CA PHE A 125 -0.92 3.64 -3.13
C PHE A 125 -1.99 3.61 -4.22
N LEU A 126 -3.23 3.93 -3.87
CA LEU A 126 -4.34 3.88 -4.81
C LEU A 126 -4.15 4.92 -5.93
N GLY A 127 -4.01 6.19 -5.55
CA GLY A 127 -4.03 7.29 -6.53
C GLY A 127 -5.40 7.52 -7.15
N TYR A 128 -5.47 8.55 -7.98
CA TYR A 128 -6.72 8.87 -8.69
C TYR A 128 -7.10 7.70 -9.61
N GLY A 129 -8.34 7.21 -9.48
CA GLY A 129 -8.84 6.09 -10.27
C GLY A 129 -8.04 4.79 -10.15
N ALA A 130 -7.36 4.56 -9.02
CA ALA A 130 -6.50 3.39 -8.79
C ALA A 130 -5.28 3.27 -9.75
N ALA A 131 -4.91 4.33 -10.46
CA ALA A 131 -3.84 4.29 -11.47
C ALA A 131 -2.48 3.93 -10.87
N ARG A 132 -2.13 4.46 -9.70
CA ARG A 132 -0.86 4.15 -9.01
C ARG A 132 -0.81 2.67 -8.60
N LEU A 133 -1.93 2.13 -8.12
CA LEU A 133 -2.02 0.70 -7.80
C LEU A 133 -1.76 -0.15 -9.04
N GLY A 134 -2.34 0.22 -10.19
CA GLY A 134 -2.10 -0.44 -11.47
C GLY A 134 -0.61 -0.46 -11.86
N HIS A 135 0.07 0.70 -11.78
CA HIS A 135 1.50 0.81 -12.08
C HIS A 135 2.37 -0.02 -11.15
N LEU A 136 2.10 0.04 -9.84
CA LEU A 136 2.85 -0.74 -8.84
C LEU A 136 2.68 -2.24 -9.08
N TYR A 137 1.46 -2.73 -9.25
CA TYR A 137 1.22 -4.16 -9.45
C TYR A 137 1.62 -4.66 -10.84
N GLY A 138 1.69 -3.79 -11.85
CA GLY A 138 2.34 -4.10 -13.13
C GLY A 138 3.84 -4.32 -12.97
N PHE A 139 4.51 -3.48 -12.18
CA PHE A 139 5.92 -3.67 -11.82
C PHE A 139 6.14 -4.96 -11.03
N LEU A 140 5.30 -5.24 -10.03
CA LEU A 140 5.43 -6.43 -9.19
C LEU A 140 5.14 -7.73 -9.96
N ASP A 141 4.15 -7.74 -10.87
CA ASP A 141 3.89 -8.89 -11.76
C ASP A 141 5.11 -9.19 -12.65
N HIS A 142 5.70 -8.15 -13.25
CA HIS A 142 6.90 -8.32 -14.06
C HIS A 142 8.06 -8.91 -13.23
N LEU A 143 8.29 -8.41 -12.02
CA LEU A 143 9.33 -8.91 -11.13
C LEU A 143 9.06 -10.36 -10.71
N ALA A 144 7.80 -10.72 -10.44
CA ALA A 144 7.41 -12.08 -10.09
C ALA A 144 7.70 -13.09 -11.22
N ARG A 145 7.46 -12.70 -12.48
CA ARG A 145 7.70 -13.56 -13.65
C ARG A 145 9.19 -13.79 -13.89
N HIS A 146 10.03 -12.84 -13.51
CA HIS A 146 11.49 -12.88 -13.69
C HIS A 146 12.21 -12.99 -12.34
N TRP A 147 11.57 -13.61 -11.35
CA TRP A 147 12.12 -13.67 -10.00
C TRP A 147 13.49 -14.39 -10.03
N PRO A 148 14.54 -13.80 -9.44
CA PRO A 148 15.86 -14.39 -9.48
C PRO A 148 15.88 -15.78 -8.81
N PRO A 149 16.71 -16.72 -9.30
CA PRO A 149 16.90 -18.01 -8.66
C PRO A 149 17.40 -17.87 -7.20
N PRO A 150 17.17 -18.89 -6.35
CA PRO A 150 17.75 -18.93 -5.02
C PRO A 150 19.27 -18.68 -5.04
N GLY A 151 19.76 -17.81 -4.16
CA GLY A 151 21.18 -17.47 -4.04
C GLY A 151 21.64 -16.25 -4.84
N LEU A 152 20.84 -15.73 -5.78
CA LEU A 152 21.12 -14.47 -6.50
C LEU A 152 20.53 -13.22 -5.80
N THR A 153 19.68 -13.43 -4.79
CA THR A 153 19.13 -12.36 -3.96
C THR A 153 19.01 -12.80 -2.50
N SER A 154 19.20 -11.85 -1.58
CA SER A 154 18.91 -12.01 -0.15
C SER A 154 17.41 -11.93 0.18
N ASP A 155 16.56 -11.68 -0.82
CA ASP A 155 15.13 -11.44 -0.63
C ASP A 155 14.30 -12.71 -0.45
N GLY A 156 14.97 -13.86 -0.42
CA GLY A 156 14.36 -15.14 -0.13
C GLY A 156 13.62 -15.73 -1.34
N PRO A 157 12.81 -16.78 -1.10
CA PRO A 157 12.08 -17.45 -2.17
C PRO A 157 10.96 -16.56 -2.72
N LYS A 158 10.55 -16.84 -3.97
CA LYS A 158 9.45 -16.14 -4.66
C LYS A 158 8.16 -16.13 -3.85
N SER A 159 7.91 -17.17 -3.05
CA SER A 159 6.71 -17.27 -2.21
C SER A 159 6.64 -16.17 -1.14
N THR A 160 7.75 -15.79 -0.52
CA THR A 160 7.81 -14.69 0.46
C THR A 160 7.56 -13.33 -0.19
N PHE A 161 8.08 -13.13 -1.40
CA PHE A 161 7.76 -11.96 -2.22
C PHE A 161 6.25 -11.87 -2.52
N LEU A 162 5.64 -12.98 -2.94
CA LEU A 162 4.20 -13.03 -3.26
C LEU A 162 3.33 -12.84 -2.02
N GLU A 163 3.71 -13.40 -0.87
CA GLU A 163 3.07 -13.13 0.43
C GLU A 163 3.04 -11.63 0.73
N LEU A 164 4.20 -10.97 0.63
CA LEU A 164 4.31 -9.55 0.94
C LEU A 164 3.44 -8.71 -0.01
N CYS A 165 3.49 -8.98 -1.32
CA CYS A 165 2.69 -8.27 -2.32
C CYS A 165 1.18 -8.46 -2.13
N THR A 166 0.74 -9.69 -1.84
CA THR A 166 -0.68 -9.99 -1.60
C THR A 166 -1.17 -9.41 -0.28
N THR A 167 -0.31 -9.32 0.74
CA THR A 167 -0.62 -8.68 2.02
C THR A 167 -0.88 -7.20 1.85
N ILE A 168 -0.01 -6.50 1.11
CA ILE A 168 -0.22 -5.08 0.77
C ILE A 168 -1.50 -4.90 -0.05
N LEU A 169 -1.80 -5.81 -0.99
CA LEU A 169 -3.02 -5.71 -1.80
C LEU A 169 -4.26 -5.86 -0.93
N ALA A 170 -4.27 -6.85 -0.05
CA ALA A 170 -5.37 -7.06 0.89
C ALA A 170 -5.58 -5.82 1.77
N LYS A 171 -4.50 -5.20 2.24
CA LYS A 171 -4.56 -3.98 3.05
C LYS A 171 -5.08 -2.76 2.28
N VAL A 172 -4.65 -2.56 1.03
CA VAL A 172 -5.22 -1.49 0.18
C VAL A 172 -6.73 -1.69 0.03
N ILE A 173 -7.18 -2.93 -0.17
CA ILE A 173 -8.59 -3.30 -0.34
C ILE A 173 -9.39 -3.19 0.96
N GLU A 174 -8.75 -3.43 2.12
CA GLU A 174 -9.33 -3.20 3.44
C GLU A 174 -9.54 -1.71 3.73
N CYS A 175 -8.54 -0.88 3.44
CA CYS A 175 -8.53 0.53 3.79
C CYS A 175 -9.28 1.43 2.81
N ASN A 176 -9.52 0.96 1.58
CA ASN A 176 -10.19 1.74 0.53
C ASN A 176 -11.57 1.19 0.19
N SER A 177 -12.49 2.06 -0.21
CA SER A 177 -13.77 1.59 -0.74
C SER A 177 -13.56 0.85 -2.06
N LEU A 178 -14.25 -0.28 -2.25
CA LEU A 178 -14.13 -1.07 -3.49
C LEU A 178 -14.61 -0.31 -4.74
N ALA A 179 -15.51 0.67 -4.58
CA ALA A 179 -15.92 1.55 -5.66
C ALA A 179 -14.73 2.31 -6.28
N LEU A 180 -13.74 2.70 -5.47
CA LEU A 180 -12.53 3.37 -5.96
C LEU A 180 -11.55 2.43 -6.66
N LEU A 181 -11.66 1.13 -6.39
CA LEU A 181 -10.82 0.08 -6.98
C LEU A 181 -11.38 -0.42 -8.32
N GLY A 182 -12.67 -0.19 -8.58
CA GLY A 182 -13.36 -0.37 -9.86
C GLY A 182 -12.92 -1.61 -10.63
N ASP A 183 -12.54 -1.39 -11.90
CA ASP A 183 -12.07 -2.44 -12.81
C ASP A 183 -10.57 -2.73 -12.69
N VAL A 184 -9.82 -2.00 -11.84
CA VAL A 184 -8.36 -2.16 -11.71
C VAL A 184 -8.00 -3.37 -10.85
N ALA A 185 -8.75 -3.60 -9.76
CA ALA A 185 -8.44 -4.67 -8.82
C ALA A 185 -8.60 -6.09 -9.39
N PRO A 186 -9.70 -6.46 -10.09
CA PRO A 186 -9.90 -7.85 -10.53
C PRO A 186 -8.78 -8.40 -11.43
N PRO A 187 -8.28 -7.66 -12.45
CA PRO A 187 -7.15 -8.11 -13.25
C PRO A 187 -5.85 -8.29 -12.46
N ILE A 188 -5.60 -7.44 -11.46
CA ILE A 188 -4.42 -7.57 -10.58
C ILE A 188 -4.52 -8.87 -9.79
N VAL A 189 -5.66 -9.12 -9.17
CA VAL A 189 -5.90 -10.31 -8.34
C VAL A 189 -5.74 -11.58 -9.16
N GLY A 190 -6.33 -11.65 -10.35
CA GLY A 190 -6.21 -12.82 -11.23
C GLY A 190 -4.77 -13.10 -11.67
N ARG A 191 -3.95 -12.06 -11.91
CA ARG A 191 -2.52 -12.24 -12.22
C ARG A 191 -1.75 -12.81 -11.02
N PHE A 192 -1.99 -12.29 -9.82
CA PHE A 192 -1.30 -12.76 -8.62
C PHE A 192 -1.76 -14.16 -8.17
N GLU A 193 -3.02 -14.50 -8.38
CA GLU A 193 -3.52 -15.88 -8.23
C GLU A 193 -2.76 -16.84 -9.13
N ALA A 194 -2.68 -16.56 -10.44
CA ALA A 194 -1.92 -17.39 -11.37
C ALA A 194 -0.43 -17.51 -10.99
N LEU A 195 0.18 -16.43 -10.48
CA LEU A 195 1.57 -16.46 -9.99
C LEU A 195 1.75 -17.35 -8.76
N VAL A 196 0.80 -17.31 -7.82
CA VAL A 196 0.81 -18.16 -6.62
C VAL A 196 0.57 -19.63 -6.98
N ASP A 197 -0.38 -19.91 -7.88
CA ASP A 197 -0.69 -21.27 -8.34
C ASP A 197 0.45 -21.88 -9.16
N SER A 198 1.25 -21.05 -9.83
CA SER A 198 2.43 -21.48 -10.58
C SER A 198 3.62 -21.89 -9.70
N LEU A 199 3.56 -21.67 -8.39
CA LEU A 199 4.63 -22.08 -7.48
C LEU A 199 4.72 -23.62 -7.40
N GLY A 200 5.94 -24.13 -7.57
CA GLY A 200 6.21 -25.56 -7.49
C GLY A 200 5.99 -26.11 -6.08
N SER A 201 5.88 -27.43 -5.95
CA SER A 201 5.63 -28.11 -4.67
C SER A 201 6.65 -27.75 -3.58
N ASN A 202 7.91 -27.47 -3.95
CA ASN A 202 8.97 -27.08 -3.01
C ASN A 202 8.82 -25.63 -2.48
N ASP A 203 8.05 -24.78 -3.17
CA ASP A 203 7.80 -23.38 -2.79
C ASP A 203 6.50 -23.20 -1.97
N ARG A 204 5.74 -24.30 -1.74
CA ARG A 204 4.51 -24.33 -0.94
C ARG A 204 4.78 -24.33 0.55
N ASN A 205 5.52 -23.33 1.00
CA ASN A 205 5.84 -23.06 2.39
C ASN A 205 4.74 -22.21 3.06
N PHE A 206 4.99 -21.74 4.29
CA PHE A 206 4.06 -20.88 5.01
C PHE A 206 3.69 -19.61 4.21
N SER A 207 4.63 -19.01 3.49
CA SER A 207 4.39 -17.83 2.66
C SER A 207 3.41 -18.09 1.53
N TYR A 208 3.47 -19.26 0.90
CA TYR A 208 2.46 -19.67 -0.07
C TYR A 208 1.05 -19.67 0.54
N LEU A 209 0.89 -20.28 1.73
CA LEU A 209 -0.41 -20.33 2.40
C LEU A 209 -0.95 -18.94 2.74
N GLN A 210 -0.08 -18.02 3.19
CA GLN A 210 -0.49 -16.63 3.45
C GLN A 210 -0.87 -15.91 2.16
N ALA A 211 -0.10 -16.09 1.08
CA ALA A 211 -0.41 -15.48 -0.21
C ALA A 211 -1.77 -15.95 -0.75
N SER A 212 -2.03 -17.26 -0.73
CA SER A 212 -3.32 -17.84 -1.13
C SER A 212 -4.47 -17.32 -0.26
N LYS A 213 -4.27 -17.26 1.06
CA LYS A 213 -5.29 -16.74 1.99
C LYS A 213 -5.63 -15.27 1.72
N ASN A 214 -4.62 -14.44 1.44
CA ASN A 214 -4.83 -13.04 1.08
C ASN A 214 -5.62 -12.90 -0.22
N ILE A 215 -5.28 -13.70 -1.25
CA ILE A 215 -6.02 -13.70 -2.52
C ILE A 215 -7.48 -14.11 -2.31
N GLU A 216 -7.72 -15.19 -1.56
CA GLU A 216 -9.07 -15.65 -1.26
C GLU A 216 -9.88 -14.59 -0.51
N TYR A 217 -9.27 -13.94 0.49
CA TYR A 217 -9.88 -12.81 1.20
C TYR A 217 -10.29 -11.68 0.25
N ILE A 218 -9.38 -11.28 -0.64
CA ILE A 218 -9.62 -10.22 -1.62
C ILE A 218 -10.76 -10.59 -2.57
N GLN A 219 -10.74 -11.81 -3.12
CA GLN A 219 -11.77 -12.30 -4.04
C GLN A 219 -13.15 -12.31 -3.38
N ARG A 220 -13.26 -12.79 -2.13
CA ARG A 220 -14.51 -12.76 -1.36
C ARG A 220 -15.02 -11.33 -1.21
N ARG A 221 -14.13 -10.39 -0.90
CA ARG A 221 -14.48 -8.97 -0.71
C ARG A 221 -15.00 -8.35 -2.01
N LEU A 222 -14.33 -8.61 -3.14
CA LEU A 222 -14.76 -8.13 -4.46
C LEU A 222 -16.10 -8.73 -4.89
N ALA A 223 -16.33 -10.01 -4.61
CA ALA A 223 -17.59 -10.69 -4.93
C ALA A 223 -18.78 -10.12 -4.13
N SER A 224 -18.57 -9.73 -2.86
CA SER A 224 -19.62 -9.12 -2.05
C SER A 224 -20.15 -7.81 -2.62
N VAL A 225 -19.32 -7.00 -3.27
CA VAL A 225 -19.74 -5.70 -3.82
C VAL A 225 -20.52 -5.84 -5.13
N LYS A 226 -20.11 -6.76 -6.02
CA LYS A 226 -20.87 -7.04 -7.25
C LYS A 226 -22.32 -7.46 -6.99
N ARG A 227 -22.59 -8.12 -5.85
CA ARG A 227 -23.96 -8.52 -5.46
C ARG A 227 -24.83 -7.34 -5.02
N VAL A 228 -24.23 -6.28 -4.46
CA VAL A 228 -24.95 -5.08 -4.01
C VAL A 228 -25.34 -4.20 -5.19
N ASP A 229 -24.45 -4.05 -6.17
CA ASP A 229 -24.73 -3.28 -7.39
C ASP A 229 -25.84 -3.94 -8.25
N GLY A 230 -25.89 -5.27 -8.25
CA GLY A 230 -26.94 -6.04 -8.93
C GLY A 230 -28.33 -5.98 -8.26
N GLN A 231 -28.44 -5.52 -7.02
CA GLN A 231 -29.72 -5.37 -6.30
C GLN A 231 -30.28 -3.94 -6.31
N SER A 232 -29.50 -2.94 -6.74
CA SER A 232 -29.93 -1.52 -6.77
C SER A 232 -30.66 -1.10 -8.06
N SER A 233 -30.92 -2.03 -8.99
CA SER A 233 -31.69 -1.77 -10.21
C SER A 233 -33.12 -2.35 -10.12
N VAL A 234 -33.88 -1.92 -9.11
CA VAL A 234 -35.34 -2.01 -9.15
C VAL A 234 -35.86 -0.58 -9.31
N ALA A 235 -36.33 -0.28 -10.52
CA ALA A 235 -36.91 1.02 -10.86
C ALA A 235 -38.08 1.36 -9.92
N PRO A 236 -38.25 2.62 -9.49
CA PRO A 236 -39.44 3.01 -8.75
C PRO A 236 -40.67 2.86 -9.66
N GLU A 237 -41.67 2.13 -9.18
CA GLU A 237 -42.99 2.06 -9.83
C GLU A 237 -43.56 3.48 -10.02
N PRO A 238 -44.11 3.80 -11.20
CA PRO A 238 -44.73 5.10 -11.43
C PRO A 238 -46.00 5.20 -10.57
N VAL A 239 -45.98 6.14 -9.62
CA VAL A 239 -47.16 6.55 -8.85
C VAL A 239 -48.19 7.10 -9.84
N ALA A 240 -49.30 6.38 -9.99
CA ALA A 240 -50.44 6.82 -10.78
C ALA A 240 -51.05 8.08 -10.14
N ILE A 241 -50.83 9.24 -10.74
CA ILE A 241 -51.51 10.48 -10.40
C ILE A 241 -52.93 10.39 -10.99
N ALA A 242 -53.92 10.17 -10.13
CA ALA A 242 -55.32 10.28 -10.47
C ALA A 242 -55.62 11.72 -10.92
N THR A 243 -55.96 11.89 -12.19
CA THR A 243 -56.47 13.16 -12.72
C THR A 243 -57.97 13.20 -12.49
N ASP A 244 -58.37 13.96 -11.47
CA ASP A 244 -59.76 14.30 -11.20
C ASP A 244 -60.23 15.32 -12.27
N SER A 245 -61.24 14.93 -13.06
CA SER A 245 -61.80 15.77 -14.12
C SER A 245 -62.92 16.67 -13.56
N PRO A 246 -62.95 17.98 -13.85
CA PRO A 246 -63.98 18.86 -13.34
C PRO A 246 -65.29 18.72 -14.12
N ARG A 247 -66.39 18.60 -13.36
CA ARG A 247 -67.78 18.67 -13.81
C ARG A 247 -68.04 19.90 -14.69
N GLN A 248 -68.46 19.67 -15.93
CA GLN A 248 -69.15 20.69 -16.73
C GLN A 248 -70.61 20.81 -16.24
N ARG A 249 -71.02 22.03 -15.88
CA ARG A 249 -72.42 22.43 -15.80
C ARG A 249 -72.85 22.95 -17.17
N GLN A 250 -73.86 22.33 -17.75
CA GLN A 250 -74.95 22.99 -18.47
C GLN A 250 -76.25 22.32 -18.06
#